data_AF-A0AAE0P1N2-F1
#
_entry.id   AF-A0AAE0P1N2-F1
#
_cell.length_a   1.000
_cell.length_b   1.000
_cell.length_c   1.000
_cell.angle_alpha   90.00
_cell.angle_beta   90.00
_cell.angle_gamma   90.00
#
_symmetry.space_group_name_H-M   'P 1'
#
loop_
_entity.id
_entity.type
_entity.pdbx_description
1 polymer ?
#
loop_
_entity_poly.entity_id
_entity_poly.type
_entity_poly.pdbx_seq_one_letter_code
_entity_poly.pdbx_strand_id
1 'polypeptide(L)'
;MAAQFPPSWTLTPSARLEIFNTQILPAELHPFLPTENTTTTRRDRPLAILIVGQTGAGKTRLAPLLLSAITRSHPSRLQPAHFIADTYKTYHPYYTTCLSQYPPAQASVLAGLDARLWLQMACQSAASHKIDVLVESACRHPDDFVKLAEIFSNGGYCVKVAILAVPEALSRLGCLVRYWRKLPEAGSRGLPVRLTPRKVHDESFKGLEEAARWVDGEEGREKVDGVVVVRRGEGAGYLNERVTEGNGERRWVKQPGALRALEVERARKLSEEEKRVVEEDLEVLRKVGDPKVDEEVEGIQRLVDAIGVGFEGEFPELEPLDVGRFVRVFTW
;
A
#
# COMPACT_ATOMS: atom_id res chain seq x y z
N MET A 1 -16.45 4.19 23.00
CA MET A 1 -17.50 4.90 22.23
C MET A 1 -16.92 5.31 20.89
N ALA A 2 -17.64 5.13 19.77
CA ALA A 2 -17.25 5.77 18.52
C ALA A 2 -17.34 7.29 18.74
N ALA A 3 -16.29 8.05 18.39
CA ALA A 3 -16.37 9.50 18.50
C ALA A 3 -17.46 9.99 17.54
N GLN A 4 -18.47 10.67 18.09
CA GLN A 4 -19.44 11.40 17.30
C GLN A 4 -18.86 12.79 17.10
N PHE A 5 -18.38 13.06 15.88
CA PHE A 5 -17.93 14.39 15.50
C PHE A 5 -19.14 15.29 15.23
N PRO A 6 -19.01 16.62 15.40
CA PRO A 6 -20.05 17.55 14.99
C PRO A 6 -20.46 17.29 13.52
N PRO A 7 -21.77 17.30 13.18
CA PRO A 7 -22.20 17.11 11.79
C PRO A 7 -21.56 18.10 10.81
N SER A 8 -21.27 19.32 11.28
CA SER A 8 -20.57 20.36 10.52
C SER A 8 -19.15 19.99 10.11
N TRP A 9 -18.55 18.96 10.71
CA TRP A 9 -17.22 18.47 10.34
C TRP A 9 -17.24 17.50 9.16
N THR A 10 -18.42 17.07 8.71
CA THR A 10 -18.55 16.22 7.53
C THR A 10 -18.52 17.08 6.27
N LEU A 11 -17.56 16.83 5.39
CA LEU A 11 -17.45 17.58 4.14
C LEU A 11 -18.56 17.21 3.14
N THR A 12 -19.06 18.20 2.40
CA THR A 12 -19.91 17.98 1.23
C THR A 12 -19.05 17.57 0.03
N PRO A 13 -19.63 16.94 -1.01
CA PRO A 13 -18.90 16.66 -2.26
C PRO A 13 -18.24 17.90 -2.87
N SER A 14 -18.92 19.05 -2.88
CA SER A 14 -18.38 20.32 -3.40
C SER A 14 -17.19 20.81 -2.56
N ALA A 15 -17.27 20.76 -1.23
CA ALA A 15 -16.16 21.15 -0.37
C ALA A 15 -14.93 20.25 -0.56
N ARG A 16 -15.14 18.93 -0.73
CA ARG A 16 -14.03 17.99 -1.06
C ARG A 16 -13.36 18.38 -2.37
N LEU A 17 -14.14 18.68 -3.41
CA LEU A 17 -13.63 19.05 -4.71
C LEU A 17 -12.88 20.39 -4.67
N GLU A 18 -13.40 21.37 -3.93
CA GLU A 18 -12.75 22.65 -3.72
C GLU A 18 -11.39 22.49 -3.03
N ILE A 19 -11.33 21.76 -1.91
CA ILE A 19 -10.06 21.45 -1.21
C ILE A 19 -9.10 20.70 -2.13
N PHE A 20 -9.60 19.74 -2.91
CA PHE A 20 -8.78 19.01 -3.86
C PHE A 20 -8.14 19.95 -4.88
N ASN A 21 -8.93 20.79 -5.56
CA ASN A 21 -8.45 21.66 -6.62
C ASN A 21 -7.56 22.80 -6.10
N THR A 22 -7.85 23.35 -4.92
CA THR A 22 -7.17 24.54 -4.40
C THR A 22 -5.97 24.24 -3.51
N GLN A 23 -5.90 23.05 -2.91
CA GLN A 23 -4.85 22.70 -1.93
C GLN A 23 -4.09 21.44 -2.31
N ILE A 24 -4.80 20.33 -2.56
CA ILE A 24 -4.15 19.03 -2.76
C ILE A 24 -3.48 18.96 -4.13
N LEU A 25 -4.20 19.28 -5.20
CA LEU A 25 -3.69 19.21 -6.57
C LEU A 25 -2.42 20.08 -6.75
N PRO A 26 -2.36 21.34 -6.27
CA PRO A 26 -1.15 22.15 -6.32
C PRO A 26 0.04 21.58 -5.51
N ALA A 27 -0.22 21.03 -4.33
CA ALA A 27 0.84 20.56 -3.44
C ALA A 27 1.37 19.17 -3.80
N GLU A 28 0.48 18.28 -4.25
CA GLU A 28 0.75 16.84 -4.33
C GLU A 28 0.84 16.33 -5.76
N LEU A 29 0.38 17.09 -6.75
CA LEU A 29 0.43 16.68 -8.17
C LEU A 29 1.18 17.65 -9.07
N HIS A 30 0.98 18.96 -8.96
CA HIS A 30 1.66 19.94 -9.84
C HIS A 30 3.18 19.76 -9.90
N PRO A 31 3.91 19.38 -8.83
CA PRO A 31 5.35 19.11 -8.92
C PRO A 31 5.74 17.99 -9.91
N PHE A 32 4.79 17.13 -10.28
CA PHE A 32 4.98 16.00 -11.20
C PHE A 32 4.38 16.26 -12.59
N LEU A 33 3.61 17.35 -12.76
CA LEU A 33 2.98 17.69 -14.03
C LEU A 33 3.93 18.44 -14.96
N PRO A 34 3.78 18.28 -16.29
CA PRO A 34 4.55 19.07 -17.24
C PRO A 34 4.20 20.56 -17.13
N THR A 35 5.23 21.40 -17.16
CA THR A 35 5.08 22.86 -17.32
C THR A 35 5.05 23.24 -18.80
N GLU A 36 4.64 24.47 -19.13
CA GLU A 36 4.56 24.97 -20.53
C GLU A 36 5.89 24.81 -21.32
N ASN A 37 7.04 24.78 -20.64
CA ASN A 37 8.36 24.58 -21.25
C ASN A 37 8.79 23.10 -21.32
N THR A 38 7.97 22.16 -20.85
CA THR A 38 8.31 20.74 -20.83
C THR A 38 7.82 20.08 -22.12
N THR A 39 8.72 19.89 -23.08
CA THR A 39 8.45 18.95 -24.19
C THR A 39 8.42 17.53 -23.63
N THR A 40 7.22 17.00 -23.42
CA THR A 40 7.01 15.62 -23.00
C THR A 40 6.91 14.72 -24.21
N THR A 41 7.64 13.60 -24.21
CA THR A 41 7.26 12.47 -25.04
C THR A 41 6.03 11.86 -24.41
N ARG A 42 4.84 12.19 -24.93
CA ARG A 42 3.59 11.57 -24.48
C ARG A 42 3.74 10.07 -24.69
N ARG A 43 3.77 9.30 -23.60
CA ARG A 43 3.84 7.84 -23.70
C ARG A 43 2.46 7.28 -23.99
N ASP A 44 2.41 6.33 -24.91
CA ASP A 44 1.17 5.65 -25.26
C ASP A 44 0.65 4.75 -24.13
N ARG A 45 1.56 4.29 -23.25
CA ARG A 45 1.23 3.40 -22.11
C ARG A 45 2.06 3.70 -20.85
N PRO A 46 1.64 4.64 -19.98
CA PRO A 46 2.29 4.92 -18.69
C PRO A 46 2.14 3.75 -17.70
N LEU A 47 2.93 3.74 -16.63
CA LEU A 47 2.96 2.67 -15.62
C LEU A 47 2.29 3.12 -14.32
N ALA A 48 1.42 2.27 -13.78
CA ALA A 48 0.87 2.41 -12.44
C ALA A 48 1.25 1.19 -11.61
N ILE A 49 1.95 1.41 -10.48
CA ILE A 49 2.23 0.36 -9.50
C ILE A 49 1.39 0.58 -8.26
N LEU A 50 0.55 -0.41 -7.92
CA LEU A 50 -0.19 -0.45 -6.66
C LEU A 50 0.57 -1.35 -5.68
N ILE A 51 1.20 -0.77 -4.66
CA ILE A 51 1.76 -1.52 -3.55
C ILE A 51 0.66 -1.76 -2.52
N VAL A 52 0.34 -3.04 -2.30
CA VAL A 52 -0.71 -3.46 -1.38
C VAL A 52 -0.12 -4.33 -0.27
N GLY A 53 -0.55 -4.08 0.95
CA GLY A 53 -0.09 -4.83 2.12
C GLY A 53 -0.69 -4.23 3.36
N GLN A 54 -0.95 -5.03 4.39
CA GLN A 54 -1.54 -4.52 5.62
C GLN A 54 -0.68 -3.43 6.28
N THR A 55 -1.25 -2.68 7.21
CA THR A 55 -0.47 -1.75 8.05
C THR A 55 0.65 -2.52 8.76
N GLY A 56 1.86 -1.95 8.81
CA GLY A 56 3.02 -2.63 9.40
C GLY A 56 3.74 -3.64 8.49
N ALA A 57 3.20 -3.97 7.31
CA ALA A 57 3.86 -4.91 6.37
C ALA A 57 5.18 -4.39 5.77
N GLY A 58 5.50 -3.09 5.90
CA GLY A 58 6.77 -2.53 5.42
C GLY A 58 6.75 -1.96 3.99
N LYS A 59 5.58 -1.54 3.49
CA LYS A 59 5.43 -0.89 2.16
C LYS A 59 6.44 0.26 1.93
N THR A 60 6.72 1.06 2.96
CA THR A 60 7.68 2.17 2.93
C THR A 60 9.12 1.75 2.61
N ARG A 61 9.48 0.46 2.77
CA ARG A 61 10.79 -0.07 2.35
C ARG A 61 10.80 -0.49 0.88
N LEU A 62 9.67 -0.94 0.35
CA LEU A 62 9.54 -1.36 -1.05
C LEU A 62 9.34 -0.18 -2.00
N ALA A 63 8.58 0.84 -1.58
CA ALA A 63 8.25 1.99 -2.41
C ALA A 63 9.49 2.71 -3.01
N PRO A 64 10.56 3.02 -2.24
CA PRO A 64 11.74 3.68 -2.80
C PRO A 64 12.48 2.82 -3.84
N LEU A 65 12.50 1.48 -3.66
CA LEU A 65 13.14 0.56 -4.60
C LEU A 65 12.41 0.57 -5.95
N LEU A 66 11.06 0.52 -5.90
CA LEU A 66 10.23 0.56 -7.10
C LEU A 66 10.25 1.93 -7.76
N LEU A 67 10.14 3.03 -7.01
CA LEU A 67 10.30 4.39 -7.55
C LEU A 67 11.63 4.57 -8.26
N SER A 68 12.73 4.14 -7.64
CA SER A 68 14.07 4.19 -8.24
C SER A 68 14.15 3.34 -9.51
N ALA A 69 13.51 2.17 -9.53
CA ALA A 69 13.45 1.32 -10.71
C ALA A 69 12.63 1.97 -11.84
N ILE A 70 11.47 2.56 -11.54
CA ILE A 70 10.68 3.33 -12.50
C ILE A 70 11.54 4.44 -13.10
N THR A 71 12.14 5.30 -12.28
CA THR A 71 12.96 6.43 -12.79
C THR A 71 14.10 5.97 -13.71
N ARG A 72 14.73 4.81 -13.44
CA ARG A 72 15.81 4.27 -14.27
C ARG A 72 15.31 3.61 -15.56
N SER A 73 14.30 2.76 -15.45
CA SER A 73 13.83 1.93 -16.58
C SER A 73 12.88 2.67 -17.49
N HIS A 74 12.21 3.69 -16.97
CA HIS A 74 11.23 4.51 -17.65
C HIS A 74 11.72 5.95 -17.69
N PRO A 75 12.81 6.26 -18.42
CA PRO A 75 13.29 7.62 -18.54
C PRO A 75 12.18 8.48 -19.16
N SER A 76 11.71 9.40 -18.35
CA SER A 76 10.68 10.39 -18.62
C SER A 76 11.23 11.69 -18.05
N ARG A 77 10.94 12.85 -18.67
CA ARG A 77 11.31 14.14 -18.06
C ARG A 77 10.53 14.39 -16.76
N LEU A 78 9.44 13.66 -16.54
CA LEU A 78 8.61 13.75 -15.34
C LEU A 78 9.01 12.65 -14.35
N GLN A 79 9.13 13.02 -13.08
CA GLN A 79 9.29 12.05 -12.00
C GLN A 79 7.98 11.29 -11.77
N PRO A 80 8.02 10.00 -11.39
CA PRO A 80 6.81 9.28 -11.04
C PRO A 80 6.18 9.89 -9.78
N ALA A 81 4.85 10.00 -9.77
CA ALA A 81 4.13 10.49 -8.59
C ALA A 81 3.96 9.37 -7.56
N HIS A 82 4.11 9.70 -6.27
CA HIS A 82 3.98 8.75 -5.15
C HIS A 82 2.83 9.15 -4.23
N PHE A 83 1.75 8.37 -4.24
CA PHE A 83 0.54 8.66 -3.49
C PHE A 83 0.31 7.70 -2.33
N ILE A 84 -0.08 8.26 -1.19
CA ILE A 84 -0.40 7.54 0.04
C ILE A 84 -1.61 8.24 0.67
N ALA A 85 -2.75 7.56 0.83
CA ALA A 85 -3.97 8.20 1.35
C ALA A 85 -3.75 8.93 2.69
N ASP A 86 -2.88 8.40 3.55
CA ASP A 86 -2.66 8.94 4.89
C ASP A 86 -2.18 10.40 4.88
N THR A 87 -1.42 10.80 3.85
CA THR A 87 -0.89 12.17 3.72
C THR A 87 -1.99 13.18 3.45
N TYR A 88 -3.13 12.76 2.89
CA TYR A 88 -4.24 13.66 2.60
C TYR A 88 -5.09 14.02 3.81
N LYS A 89 -4.91 13.34 4.95
CA LYS A 89 -5.71 13.61 6.16
C LYS A 89 -5.50 15.03 6.71
N THR A 90 -4.30 15.59 6.56
CA THR A 90 -3.96 16.93 7.04
C THR A 90 -4.71 18.04 6.29
N TYR A 91 -5.24 17.76 5.09
CA TYR A 91 -6.06 18.70 4.33
C TYR A 91 -7.51 18.79 4.83
N HIS A 92 -7.93 17.88 5.72
CA HIS A 92 -9.26 17.99 6.31
C HIS A 92 -9.32 19.23 7.22
N PRO A 93 -10.24 20.19 7.00
CA PRO A 93 -10.24 21.48 7.71
C PRO A 93 -10.28 21.36 9.23
N TYR A 94 -10.93 20.31 9.74
CA TYR A 94 -11.05 20.03 11.16
C TYR A 94 -9.99 19.06 11.72
N TYR A 95 -8.98 18.68 10.93
CA TYR A 95 -7.96 17.71 11.37
C TYR A 95 -7.19 18.21 12.60
N THR A 96 -6.63 19.41 12.52
CA THR A 96 -5.88 20.03 13.62
C THR A 96 -6.76 20.30 14.84
N THR A 97 -7.99 20.77 14.62
CA THR A 97 -8.99 20.95 15.70
C THR A 97 -9.35 19.63 16.38
N CYS A 98 -9.44 18.53 15.62
CA CYS A 98 -9.69 17.22 16.18
C CYS A 98 -8.49 16.74 17.02
N LEU A 99 -7.26 16.96 16.55
CA LEU A 99 -6.04 16.63 17.30
C LEU A 99 -5.90 17.38 18.62
N SER A 100 -6.43 18.61 18.72
CA SER A 100 -6.37 19.38 19.98
C SER A 100 -7.46 18.99 20.99
N GLN A 101 -8.55 18.37 20.53
CA GLN A 101 -9.71 18.02 21.36
C GLN A 101 -9.82 16.53 21.68
N TYR A 102 -9.20 15.66 20.87
CA TYR A 102 -9.37 14.20 20.96
C TYR A 102 -8.03 13.47 20.79
N PRO A 103 -7.94 12.20 21.24
CA PRO A 103 -6.76 11.37 20.98
C PRO A 103 -6.44 11.28 19.48
N PRO A 104 -5.15 11.22 19.06
CA PRO A 104 -4.77 11.26 17.64
C PRO A 104 -5.43 10.23 16.73
N ALA A 105 -5.83 9.08 17.27
CA ALA A 105 -6.58 8.06 16.53
C ALA A 105 -7.93 8.59 16.00
N GLN A 106 -8.59 9.51 16.71
CA GLN A 106 -9.88 10.08 16.31
C GLN A 106 -9.74 11.01 15.10
N ALA A 107 -8.68 11.81 15.02
CA ALA A 107 -8.41 12.63 13.84
C ALA A 107 -8.22 11.76 12.57
N SER A 108 -7.64 10.57 12.73
CA SER A 108 -7.53 9.59 11.63
C SER A 108 -8.88 8.97 11.24
N VAL A 109 -9.83 8.85 12.16
CA VAL A 109 -11.19 8.38 11.86
C VAL A 109 -11.96 9.47 11.13
N LEU A 110 -11.91 10.71 11.63
CA LEU A 110 -12.54 11.89 11.03
C LEU A 110 -12.18 12.06 9.55
N ALA A 111 -10.89 12.20 9.26
CA ALA A 111 -10.41 12.49 7.92
C ALA A 111 -10.28 11.26 7.01
N GLY A 112 -10.62 10.06 7.52
CA GLY A 112 -10.32 8.80 6.85
C GLY A 112 -11.06 8.61 5.52
N LEU A 113 -12.33 9.00 5.43
CA LEU A 113 -13.11 8.92 4.21
C LEU A 113 -12.60 9.92 3.16
N ASP A 114 -12.45 11.18 3.53
CA ASP A 114 -12.07 12.25 2.60
C ASP A 114 -10.67 12.01 2.03
N ALA A 115 -9.72 11.55 2.86
CA ALA A 115 -8.39 11.17 2.43
C ALA A 115 -8.38 10.08 1.33
N ARG A 116 -9.29 9.10 1.40
CA ARG A 116 -9.42 8.05 0.37
C ARG A 116 -10.04 8.59 -0.92
N LEU A 117 -11.04 9.46 -0.79
CA LEU A 117 -11.66 10.12 -1.95
C LEU A 117 -10.66 11.04 -2.66
N TRP A 118 -9.87 11.81 -1.91
CA TRP A 118 -8.80 12.64 -2.47
C TRP A 118 -7.69 11.83 -3.11
N LEU A 119 -7.36 10.64 -2.58
CA LEU A 119 -6.46 9.71 -3.28
C LEU A 119 -7.01 9.29 -4.64
N GLN A 120 -8.30 8.95 -4.74
CA GLN A 120 -8.93 8.60 -6.01
C GLN A 120 -8.89 9.79 -6.99
N MET A 121 -9.19 11.00 -6.53
CA MET A 121 -9.10 12.22 -7.34
C MET A 121 -7.66 12.50 -7.83
N ALA A 122 -6.65 12.31 -6.95
CA ALA A 122 -5.24 12.45 -7.32
C ALA A 122 -4.83 11.43 -8.38
N CYS A 123 -5.27 10.18 -8.24
CA CYS A 123 -5.03 9.12 -9.22
C CYS A 123 -5.71 9.41 -10.57
N GLN A 124 -6.94 9.92 -10.58
CA GLN A 124 -7.64 10.33 -11.80
C GLN A 124 -6.91 11.47 -12.51
N SER A 125 -6.41 12.46 -11.76
CA SER A 125 -5.66 13.58 -12.33
C SER A 125 -4.30 13.13 -12.85
N ALA A 126 -3.59 12.23 -12.16
CA ALA A 126 -2.39 11.60 -12.70
C ALA A 126 -2.68 10.81 -13.98
N ALA A 127 -3.79 10.05 -13.99
CA ALA A 127 -4.23 9.29 -15.16
C ALA A 127 -4.47 10.17 -16.39
N SER A 128 -5.12 11.31 -16.24
CA SER A 128 -5.39 12.25 -17.34
C SER A 128 -4.11 12.88 -17.91
N HIS A 129 -3.08 13.07 -17.08
CA HIS A 129 -1.78 13.61 -17.49
C HIS A 129 -0.75 12.56 -17.92
N LYS A 130 -1.11 11.27 -17.89
CA LYS A 130 -0.25 10.15 -18.34
C LYS A 130 1.12 10.10 -17.65
N ILE A 131 1.17 10.41 -16.36
CA ILE A 131 2.40 10.33 -15.55
C ILE A 131 2.53 8.94 -14.92
N ASP A 132 3.75 8.40 -14.83
CA ASP A 132 3.98 7.16 -14.10
C ASP A 132 3.63 7.36 -12.61
N VAL A 133 3.03 6.37 -11.96
CA VAL A 133 2.58 6.47 -10.58
C VAL A 133 2.94 5.25 -9.74
N LEU A 134 3.12 5.50 -8.45
CA LEU A 134 3.20 4.48 -7.41
C LEU A 134 2.22 4.84 -6.29
N VAL A 135 1.30 3.92 -5.98
CA VAL A 135 0.24 4.13 -4.99
C VAL A 135 0.37 3.09 -3.89
N GLU A 136 0.41 3.52 -2.63
CA GLU A 136 0.38 2.61 -1.49
C GLU A 136 -1.04 2.47 -0.93
N SER A 137 -1.49 1.22 -0.76
CA SER A 137 -2.76 0.91 -0.10
C SER A 137 -2.57 -0.11 1.02
N ALA A 138 -3.30 0.09 2.12
CA ALA A 138 -3.37 -0.86 3.23
C ALA A 138 -4.46 -1.93 3.03
N CYS A 139 -5.24 -1.84 1.95
CA CYS A 139 -6.37 -2.74 1.65
C CYS A 139 -7.39 -2.91 2.77
N ARG A 140 -7.57 -1.90 3.63
CA ARG A 140 -8.62 -1.91 4.66
C ARG A 140 -10.04 -1.94 4.05
N HIS A 141 -10.19 -1.30 2.90
CA HIS A 141 -11.42 -1.25 2.11
C HIS A 141 -11.09 -1.79 0.71
N PRO A 142 -11.33 -3.07 0.44
CA PRO A 142 -10.92 -3.71 -0.82
C PRO A 142 -11.48 -3.03 -2.07
N ASP A 143 -12.70 -2.52 -2.02
CA ASP A 143 -13.32 -1.75 -3.11
C ASP A 143 -12.50 -0.51 -3.53
N ASP A 144 -11.75 0.10 -2.60
CA ASP A 144 -10.88 1.23 -2.96
C ASP A 144 -9.70 0.77 -3.81
N PHE A 145 -9.14 -0.40 -3.51
CA PHE A 145 -8.06 -0.97 -4.32
C PHE A 145 -8.54 -1.29 -5.73
N VAL A 146 -9.74 -1.89 -5.87
CA VAL A 146 -10.37 -2.15 -7.17
C VAL A 146 -10.52 -0.86 -7.96
N LYS A 147 -11.11 0.18 -7.36
CA LYS A 147 -11.27 1.50 -7.99
C LYS A 147 -9.95 2.11 -8.45
N LEU A 148 -8.88 1.98 -7.65
CA LEU A 148 -7.55 2.47 -8.04
C LEU A 148 -7.02 1.74 -9.27
N ALA A 149 -7.15 0.41 -9.32
CA ALA A 149 -6.76 -0.38 -10.49
C ALA A 149 -7.57 -0.01 -11.74
N GLU A 150 -8.88 0.20 -11.59
CA GLU A 150 -9.77 0.62 -12.67
C GLU A 150 -9.43 2.02 -13.22
N ILE A 151 -9.14 2.99 -12.34
CA ILE A 151 -8.74 4.35 -12.76
C ILE A 151 -7.57 4.28 -13.75
N PHE A 152 -6.54 3.51 -13.42
CA PHE A 152 -5.35 3.41 -14.27
C PHE A 152 -5.57 2.52 -15.49
N SER A 153 -6.25 1.38 -15.33
CA SER A 153 -6.58 0.49 -16.45
C SER A 153 -7.41 1.21 -17.52
N ASN A 154 -8.48 1.90 -17.12
CA ASN A 154 -9.31 2.71 -18.02
C ASN A 154 -8.55 3.93 -18.56
N GLY A 155 -7.55 4.41 -17.80
CA GLY A 155 -6.58 5.40 -18.24
C GLY A 155 -5.54 4.86 -19.23
N GLY A 156 -5.59 3.61 -19.67
CA GLY A 156 -4.66 3.01 -20.63
C GLY A 156 -3.26 2.75 -20.05
N TYR A 157 -3.15 2.60 -18.73
CA TYR A 157 -1.87 2.31 -18.07
C TYR A 157 -1.47 0.85 -18.24
N CYS A 158 -0.18 0.58 -18.11
CA CYS A 158 0.27 -0.72 -17.63
C CYS A 158 0.07 -0.77 -16.11
N VAL A 159 -0.86 -1.59 -15.63
CA VAL A 159 -1.18 -1.67 -14.19
C VAL A 159 -0.46 -2.86 -13.57
N LYS A 160 0.37 -2.62 -12.56
CA LYS A 160 1.10 -3.66 -11.84
C LYS A 160 0.78 -3.62 -10.34
N VAL A 161 0.67 -4.79 -9.72
CA VAL A 161 0.34 -4.92 -8.29
C VAL A 161 1.49 -5.61 -7.56
N ALA A 162 2.01 -4.96 -6.51
CA ALA A 162 3.01 -5.54 -5.62
C ALA A 162 2.38 -5.84 -4.27
N ILE A 163 2.19 -7.13 -3.96
CA ILE A 163 1.55 -7.63 -2.75
C ILE A 163 2.63 -7.97 -1.73
N LEU A 164 2.63 -7.32 -0.56
CA LEU A 164 3.51 -7.68 0.55
C LEU A 164 2.86 -8.80 1.38
N ALA A 165 3.37 -10.02 1.23
CA ALA A 165 2.96 -11.17 2.02
C ALA A 165 3.80 -11.25 3.30
N VAL A 166 3.27 -10.64 4.35
CA VAL A 166 3.91 -10.60 5.68
C VAL A 166 3.00 -11.29 6.68
N PRO A 167 3.51 -12.21 7.54
CA PRO A 167 2.74 -12.82 8.62
C PRO A 167 2.07 -11.80 9.54
N GLU A 168 0.91 -12.14 10.09
CA GLU A 168 0.12 -11.24 10.97
C GLU A 168 0.97 -10.74 12.14
N ALA A 169 1.72 -11.65 12.78
CA ALA A 169 2.57 -11.34 13.92
C ALA A 169 3.59 -10.25 13.59
N LEU A 170 4.28 -10.37 12.45
CA LEU A 170 5.33 -9.46 12.03
C LEU A 170 4.78 -8.08 11.67
N SER A 171 3.65 -8.02 10.97
CA SER A 171 3.04 -6.73 10.63
C SER A 171 2.46 -6.04 11.87
N ARG A 172 1.86 -6.80 12.80
CA ARG A 172 1.39 -6.24 14.08
C ARG A 172 2.56 -5.70 14.90
N LEU A 173 3.62 -6.49 15.06
CA LEU A 173 4.84 -6.07 15.74
C LEU A 173 5.42 -4.80 15.13
N GLY A 174 5.49 -4.73 13.80
CA GLY A 174 5.94 -3.54 13.07
C GLY A 174 5.11 -2.29 13.37
N CYS A 175 3.79 -2.40 13.56
CA CYS A 175 2.95 -1.28 13.98
C CYS A 175 3.33 -0.75 15.37
N LEU A 176 3.59 -1.63 16.35
CA LEU A 176 3.96 -1.24 17.71
C LEU A 176 5.37 -0.66 17.75
N VAL A 177 6.35 -1.34 17.16
CA VAL A 177 7.76 -0.92 17.16
C VAL A 177 7.91 0.45 16.52
N ARG A 178 7.25 0.68 15.38
CA ARG A 178 7.27 1.98 14.71
C ARG A 178 6.78 3.11 15.62
N TYR A 179 5.72 2.87 16.39
CA TYR A 179 5.16 3.85 17.32
C TYR A 179 6.09 4.10 18.51
N TRP A 180 6.48 3.04 19.22
CA TRP A 180 7.24 3.15 20.46
C TRP A 180 8.70 3.58 20.26
N ARG A 181 9.34 3.14 19.17
CA ARG A 181 10.68 3.64 18.79
C ARG A 181 10.64 5.01 18.13
N LYS A 182 9.46 5.59 17.88
CA LYS A 182 9.28 6.86 17.16
C LYS A 182 10.07 6.91 15.84
N LEU A 183 10.04 5.82 15.08
CA LEU A 183 10.77 5.76 13.82
C LEU A 183 10.32 6.87 12.85
N PRO A 184 11.16 7.35 11.92
CA PRO A 184 10.78 8.42 11.00
C PRO A 184 9.49 8.12 10.22
N GLU A 185 9.25 6.85 9.85
CA GLU A 185 8.04 6.41 9.15
C GLU A 185 6.79 6.42 10.04
N ALA A 186 6.92 6.65 11.35
CA ALA A 186 5.82 6.79 12.29
C ALA A 186 5.13 8.16 12.16
N GLY A 187 5.84 9.18 11.66
CA GLY A 187 5.36 10.54 11.45
C GLY A 187 5.51 10.97 9.98
N SER A 188 4.80 10.29 9.07
CA SER A 188 4.87 10.61 7.64
C SER A 188 4.40 12.05 7.38
N ARG A 189 5.22 12.83 6.65
CA ARG A 189 4.88 14.17 6.11
C ARG A 189 4.20 15.12 7.13
N GLY A 190 4.72 15.17 8.35
CA GLY A 190 4.22 16.10 9.39
C GLY A 190 3.00 15.59 10.18
N LEU A 191 2.55 14.34 9.95
CA LEU A 191 1.53 13.72 10.77
C LEU A 191 2.08 13.38 12.17
N PRO A 192 1.27 13.53 13.24
CA PRO A 192 1.66 13.08 14.56
C PRO A 192 1.83 11.56 14.59
N VAL A 193 2.83 11.11 15.34
CA VAL A 193 3.07 9.69 15.60
C VAL A 193 1.85 9.09 16.28
N ARG A 194 1.27 8.05 15.68
CA ARG A 194 0.07 7.38 16.20
C ARG A 194 0.18 5.87 16.08
N LEU A 195 -0.29 5.18 17.11
CA LEU A 195 -0.38 3.73 17.09
C LEU A 195 -1.56 3.32 16.21
N THR A 196 -1.32 2.37 15.31
CA THR A 196 -2.39 1.78 14.50
C THR A 196 -3.27 0.88 15.38
N PRO A 197 -4.57 1.15 15.50
CA PRO A 197 -5.47 0.29 16.28
C PRO A 197 -5.47 -1.16 15.75
N ARG A 198 -5.56 -2.15 16.64
CA ARG A 198 -5.59 -3.59 16.25
C ARG A 198 -6.67 -3.87 15.21
N LYS A 199 -7.89 -3.39 15.44
CA LYS A 199 -8.99 -3.53 14.48
C LYS A 199 -8.65 -3.02 13.07
N VAL A 200 -7.93 -1.89 12.96
CA VAL A 200 -7.52 -1.35 11.65
C VAL A 200 -6.49 -2.25 10.97
N HIS A 201 -5.55 -2.80 11.75
CA HIS A 201 -4.58 -3.77 11.26
C HIS A 201 -5.28 -5.04 10.77
N ASP A 202 -6.19 -5.60 11.55
CA ASP A 202 -6.83 -6.88 11.26
C ASP A 202 -7.77 -6.77 10.04
N GLU A 203 -8.52 -5.66 9.94
CA GLU A 203 -9.31 -5.32 8.74
C GLU A 203 -8.42 -5.21 7.49
N SER A 204 -7.25 -4.56 7.60
CA SER A 204 -6.25 -4.48 6.52
C SER A 204 -5.64 -5.83 6.17
N PHE A 205 -5.39 -6.69 7.17
CA PHE A 205 -4.82 -8.02 6.98
C PHE A 205 -5.76 -8.92 6.18
N LYS A 206 -7.05 -8.93 6.55
CA LYS A 206 -8.10 -9.64 5.82
C LYS A 206 -8.34 -9.03 4.43
N GLY A 207 -8.46 -7.71 4.33
CA GLY A 207 -8.76 -7.06 3.06
C GLY A 207 -7.64 -7.20 2.01
N LEU A 208 -6.40 -7.49 2.42
CA LEU A 208 -5.34 -7.87 1.47
C LEU A 208 -5.63 -9.20 0.76
N GLU A 209 -6.24 -10.17 1.44
CA GLU A 209 -6.65 -11.44 0.83
C GLU A 209 -7.76 -11.22 -0.20
N GLU A 210 -8.69 -10.31 0.10
CA GLU A 210 -9.74 -9.91 -0.84
C GLU A 210 -9.14 -9.24 -2.08
N ALA A 211 -8.15 -8.36 -1.91
CA ALA A 211 -7.41 -7.75 -3.02
C ALA A 211 -6.66 -8.79 -3.86
N ALA A 212 -5.95 -9.75 -3.25
CA ALA A 212 -5.24 -10.80 -3.96
C ALA A 212 -6.20 -11.73 -4.72
N ARG A 213 -7.34 -12.09 -4.11
CA ARG A 213 -8.41 -12.87 -4.75
C ARG A 213 -8.97 -12.14 -5.97
N TRP A 214 -9.20 -10.83 -5.85
CA TRP A 214 -9.68 -10.01 -6.96
C TRP A 214 -8.68 -10.00 -8.12
N VAL A 215 -7.38 -9.84 -7.86
CA VAL A 215 -6.33 -9.88 -8.89
C VAL A 215 -6.35 -11.21 -9.67
N ASP A 216 -6.55 -12.33 -8.99
CA ASP A 216 -6.63 -13.66 -9.63
C ASP A 216 -7.98 -13.91 -10.34
N GLY A 217 -9.03 -13.17 -9.99
CA GLY A 217 -10.38 -13.29 -10.53
C GLY A 217 -10.59 -12.57 -11.86
N GLU A 218 -11.64 -12.93 -12.59
CA GLU A 218 -11.89 -12.47 -13.98
C GLU A 218 -11.77 -10.95 -14.16
N GLU A 219 -12.41 -10.17 -13.29
CA GLU A 219 -12.35 -8.70 -13.32
C GLU A 219 -10.91 -8.18 -13.15
N GLY A 220 -10.18 -8.68 -12.16
CA GLY A 220 -8.79 -8.28 -11.92
C GLY A 220 -7.87 -8.69 -13.08
N ARG A 221 -8.11 -9.83 -13.71
CA ARG A 221 -7.33 -10.29 -14.90
C ARG A 221 -7.46 -9.32 -16.05
N GLU A 222 -8.58 -8.62 -16.22
CA GLU A 222 -8.74 -7.62 -17.28
C GLU A 222 -8.03 -6.30 -16.95
N LYS A 223 -7.96 -5.93 -15.66
CA LYS A 223 -7.48 -4.64 -15.19
C LYS A 223 -6.00 -4.61 -14.79
N VAL A 224 -5.39 -5.77 -14.50
CA VAL A 224 -4.00 -5.89 -14.04
C VAL A 224 -3.14 -6.57 -15.10
N ASP A 225 -1.93 -6.05 -15.31
CA ASP A 225 -0.97 -6.52 -16.31
C ASP A 225 0.21 -7.29 -15.71
N GLY A 226 0.48 -7.10 -14.42
CA GLY A 226 1.53 -7.80 -13.71
C GLY A 226 1.28 -7.84 -12.22
N VAL A 227 1.67 -8.94 -11.58
CA VAL A 227 1.56 -9.10 -10.14
C VAL A 227 2.83 -9.74 -9.60
N VAL A 228 3.29 -9.23 -8.46
CA VAL A 228 4.37 -9.84 -7.67
C VAL A 228 3.92 -9.97 -6.22
N VAL A 229 4.18 -11.12 -5.61
CA VAL A 229 3.98 -11.36 -4.16
C VAL A 229 5.35 -11.47 -3.52
N VAL A 230 5.64 -10.58 -2.57
CA VAL A 230 6.97 -10.42 -1.97
C VAL A 230 6.93 -10.53 -0.45
N ARG A 231 7.97 -11.15 0.11
CA ARG A 231 8.26 -11.08 1.55
C ARG A 231 9.12 -9.86 1.86
N ARG A 232 9.09 -9.44 3.13
CA ARG A 232 9.89 -8.31 3.61
C ARG A 232 11.37 -8.70 3.67
N GLY A 233 12.15 -8.27 2.68
CA GLY A 233 13.61 -8.41 2.69
C GLY A 233 14.17 -9.76 2.22
N GLU A 234 13.31 -10.72 1.86
CA GLU A 234 13.74 -12.08 1.51
C GLU A 234 13.59 -12.41 0.00
N GLY A 235 12.59 -11.86 -0.70
CA GLY A 235 12.39 -12.10 -2.14
C GLY A 235 10.93 -12.14 -2.57
N ALA A 236 10.70 -12.58 -3.80
CA ALA A 236 9.38 -12.80 -4.39
C ALA A 236 8.99 -14.30 -4.31
N GLY A 237 7.83 -14.59 -3.71
CA GLY A 237 7.25 -15.93 -3.71
C GLY A 237 6.38 -16.21 -4.94
N TYR A 238 6.02 -15.17 -5.69
CA TYR A 238 5.27 -15.30 -6.93
C TYR A 238 5.47 -14.08 -7.83
N LEU A 239 5.57 -14.32 -9.13
CA LEU A 239 5.59 -13.31 -10.18
C LEU A 239 4.81 -13.84 -11.37
N ASN A 240 3.90 -13.02 -11.87
CA ASN A 240 3.16 -13.28 -13.10
C ASN A 240 2.94 -11.99 -13.88
N GLU A 241 2.83 -12.12 -15.20
CA GLU A 241 2.61 -11.01 -16.12
C GLU A 241 1.68 -11.44 -17.25
N ARG A 242 0.93 -10.49 -17.81
CA ARG A 242 0.08 -10.73 -18.98
C ARG A 242 0.84 -10.42 -20.26
N VAL A 243 0.81 -11.38 -21.18
CA VAL A 243 1.33 -11.24 -22.54
C VAL A 243 0.18 -11.14 -23.54
N THR A 244 0.42 -10.47 -24.65
CA THR A 244 -0.50 -10.43 -25.79
C THR A 244 -0.14 -11.58 -26.73
N GLU A 245 -1.09 -12.48 -26.99
CA GLU A 245 -0.94 -13.55 -27.97
C GLU A 245 -1.11 -13.02 -29.41
N GLY A 246 -0.73 -13.81 -30.41
CA GLY A 246 -0.78 -13.40 -31.83
C GLY A 246 -2.19 -13.07 -32.36
N ASN A 247 -3.24 -13.46 -31.64
CA ASN A 247 -4.65 -13.12 -31.92
C ASN A 247 -5.11 -11.81 -31.24
N GLY A 248 -4.23 -11.12 -30.51
CA GLY A 248 -4.53 -9.90 -29.74
C GLY A 248 -5.12 -10.14 -28.35
N GLU A 249 -5.38 -11.41 -27.96
CA GLU A 249 -5.86 -11.75 -26.64
C GLU A 249 -4.75 -11.62 -25.60
N ARG A 250 -5.09 -11.17 -24.39
CA ARG A 250 -4.12 -10.95 -23.32
C ARG A 250 -4.29 -11.96 -22.21
N ARG A 251 -3.31 -12.84 -22.03
CA ARG A 251 -3.34 -13.94 -21.05
C ARG A 251 -2.16 -13.90 -20.10
N TRP A 252 -2.37 -14.45 -18.90
CA TRP A 252 -1.29 -14.65 -17.94
C TRP A 252 -0.30 -15.70 -18.44
N VAL A 253 1.00 -15.47 -18.22
CA VAL A 253 2.05 -16.44 -18.55
C VAL A 253 1.93 -17.70 -17.66
N LYS A 254 1.64 -17.52 -16.38
CA LYS A 254 1.39 -18.60 -15.42
C LYS A 254 -0.08 -18.63 -15.03
N GLN A 255 -0.56 -19.73 -14.46
CA GLN A 255 -1.89 -19.75 -13.82
C GLN A 255 -1.96 -18.67 -12.72
N PRO A 256 -3.09 -17.96 -12.59
CA PRO A 256 -3.32 -17.03 -11.48
C PRO A 256 -3.18 -17.73 -10.14
N GLY A 257 -2.49 -17.08 -9.20
CA GLY A 257 -2.06 -17.68 -7.95
C GLY A 257 -1.50 -16.67 -6.95
N ALA A 258 -1.84 -15.39 -7.10
CA ALA A 258 -1.43 -14.34 -6.18
C ALA A 258 -2.00 -14.56 -4.77
N LEU A 259 -3.26 -15.00 -4.65
CA LEU A 259 -3.87 -15.34 -3.35
C LEU A 259 -3.15 -16.53 -2.70
N ARG A 260 -2.93 -17.61 -3.45
CA ARG A 260 -2.25 -18.79 -2.91
C ARG A 260 -0.83 -18.45 -2.46
N ALA A 261 -0.09 -17.67 -3.25
CA ALA A 261 1.23 -17.21 -2.87
C ALA A 261 1.20 -16.33 -1.61
N LEU A 262 0.21 -15.45 -1.47
CA LEU A 262 0.02 -14.67 -0.24
C LEU A 262 -0.18 -15.57 0.99
N GLU A 263 -1.02 -16.61 0.88
CA GLU A 263 -1.27 -17.57 1.96
C GLU A 263 -0.01 -18.37 2.32
N VAL A 264 0.70 -18.90 1.31
CA VAL A 264 1.96 -19.65 1.47
C VAL A 264 3.00 -18.78 2.19
N GLU A 265 3.21 -17.55 1.72
CA GLU A 265 4.23 -16.67 2.28
C GLU A 265 3.87 -16.12 3.66
N ARG A 266 2.57 -16.00 4.00
CA ARG A 266 2.12 -15.69 5.37
C ARG A 266 2.32 -16.86 6.33
N ALA A 267 2.25 -18.10 5.84
CA ALA A 267 2.43 -19.31 6.62
C ALA A 267 3.88 -19.80 6.69
N ARG A 268 4.76 -19.34 5.79
CA ARG A 268 6.16 -19.76 5.77
C ARG A 268 6.84 -19.38 7.08
N LYS A 269 7.46 -20.39 7.69
CA LYS A 269 8.21 -20.28 8.95
C LYS A 269 9.26 -19.19 8.87
N LEU A 270 9.47 -18.52 10.00
CA LEU A 270 10.45 -17.45 10.09
C LEU A 270 11.87 -17.98 9.88
N SER A 271 12.67 -17.21 9.13
CA SER A 271 14.12 -17.41 9.06
C SER A 271 14.78 -17.11 10.41
N GLU A 272 16.01 -17.58 10.63
CA GLU A 272 16.75 -17.28 11.87
C GLU A 272 16.98 -15.78 12.06
N GLU A 273 17.18 -15.05 10.97
CA GLU A 273 17.27 -13.58 10.98
C GLU A 273 15.95 -12.94 11.42
N GLU A 274 14.82 -13.38 10.87
CA GLU A 274 13.50 -12.87 11.26
C GLU A 274 13.20 -13.18 12.72
N LYS A 275 13.53 -14.38 13.22
CA LYS A 275 13.35 -14.74 14.64
C LYS A 275 14.16 -13.81 15.55
N ARG A 276 15.42 -13.52 15.20
CA ARG A 276 16.25 -12.59 15.97
C ARG A 276 15.66 -11.19 16.01
N VAL A 277 15.22 -10.67 14.86
CA VAL A 277 14.57 -9.35 14.78
C VAL A 277 13.27 -9.31 15.62
N VAL A 278 12.47 -10.38 15.57
CA VAL A 278 11.26 -10.50 16.40
C VAL A 278 11.60 -10.44 17.89
N GLU A 279 12.61 -11.19 18.34
CA GLU A 279 13.03 -11.20 19.74
C GLU A 279 13.52 -9.82 20.20
N GLU A 280 14.38 -9.17 19.40
CA GLU A 280 14.87 -7.81 19.66
C GLU A 280 13.72 -6.78 19.75
N ASP A 281 12.75 -6.87 18.83
CA ASP A 281 11.61 -5.97 18.79
C ASP A 281 10.65 -6.20 19.97
N LEU A 282 10.39 -7.46 20.36
CA LEU A 282 9.60 -7.79 21.55
C LEU A 282 10.29 -7.33 22.83
N GLU A 283 11.62 -7.46 22.94
CA GLU A 283 12.37 -6.97 24.09
C GLU A 283 12.24 -5.44 24.24
N VAL A 284 12.29 -4.70 23.13
CA VAL A 284 12.06 -3.26 23.16
C VAL A 284 10.66 -2.92 23.66
N LEU A 285 9.64 -3.68 23.25
CA LEU A 285 8.27 -3.44 23.70
C LEU A 285 8.08 -3.78 25.19
N ARG A 286 8.68 -4.85 25.69
CA ARG A 286 8.66 -5.19 27.14
C ARG A 286 9.29 -4.09 28.00
N LYS A 287 10.29 -3.38 27.48
CA LYS A 287 10.94 -2.25 28.18
C LYS A 287 10.07 -1.00 28.28
N VAL A 288 8.91 -0.95 27.61
CA VAL A 288 7.99 0.20 27.70
C VAL A 288 7.34 0.30 29.09
N GLY A 289 7.03 -0.84 29.73
CA GLY A 289 6.42 -0.87 31.06
C GLY A 289 4.94 -0.42 31.10
N ASP A 290 4.22 -0.53 29.98
CA ASP A 290 2.77 -0.29 29.91
C ASP A 290 2.04 -1.65 29.83
N PRO A 291 1.14 -1.98 30.78
CA PRO A 291 0.41 -3.25 30.79
C PRO A 291 -0.35 -3.57 29.49
N LYS A 292 -0.80 -2.55 28.75
CA LYS A 292 -1.47 -2.75 27.45
C LYS A 292 -0.50 -3.17 26.37
N VAL A 293 0.76 -2.74 26.46
CA VAL A 293 1.83 -3.16 25.55
C VAL A 293 2.25 -4.59 25.88
N ASP A 294 2.30 -4.95 27.15
CA ASP A 294 2.61 -6.32 27.59
C ASP A 294 1.56 -7.32 27.07
N GLU A 295 0.27 -6.98 27.12
CA GLU A 295 -0.82 -7.79 26.53
C GLU A 295 -0.64 -7.98 25.02
N GLU A 296 -0.25 -6.92 24.29
CA GLU A 296 0.06 -7.01 22.86
C GLU A 296 1.29 -7.87 22.59
N VAL A 297 2.34 -7.78 23.42
CA VAL A 297 3.55 -8.62 23.32
C VAL A 297 3.20 -10.09 23.47
N GLU A 298 2.40 -10.46 24.47
CA GLU A 298 1.94 -11.84 24.65
C GLU A 298 1.08 -12.32 23.46
N GLY A 299 0.19 -11.46 22.97
CA GLY A 299 -0.63 -11.75 21.80
C GLY A 299 0.22 -11.98 20.54
N ILE A 300 1.23 -11.15 20.33
CA ILE A 300 2.16 -11.29 19.20
C ILE A 300 2.99 -12.55 19.34
N GLN A 301 3.49 -12.88 20.55
CA GLN A 301 4.24 -14.12 20.76
C GLN A 301 3.42 -15.35 20.39
N ARG A 302 2.15 -15.42 20.82
CA ARG A 302 1.24 -16.50 20.40
C ARG A 302 1.06 -16.57 18.89
N LEU A 303 0.98 -15.42 18.20
CA LEU A 303 0.89 -15.38 16.74
C LEU A 303 2.20 -15.84 16.07
N VAL A 304 3.36 -15.50 16.63
CA VAL A 304 4.68 -15.96 16.14
C VAL A 304 4.77 -17.48 16.26
N ASP A 305 4.42 -18.03 17.43
CA ASP A 305 4.48 -19.46 17.70
C ASP A 305 3.52 -20.26 16.80
N ALA A 306 2.44 -19.61 16.34
CA ALA A 306 1.46 -20.19 15.43
C ALA A 306 1.85 -20.11 13.93
N ILE A 307 2.93 -19.41 13.55
CA ILE A 307 3.31 -19.27 12.14
C ILE A 307 3.60 -20.64 11.53
N GLY A 308 2.84 -20.99 10.50
CA GLY A 308 2.96 -22.25 9.77
C GLY A 308 2.38 -23.47 10.49
N VAL A 309 1.81 -23.31 11.69
CA VAL A 309 1.14 -24.41 12.40
C VAL A 309 -0.15 -24.77 11.66
N GLY A 310 -0.28 -26.04 11.27
CA GLY A 310 -1.45 -26.54 10.55
C GLY A 310 -1.54 -26.11 9.08
N PHE A 311 -0.51 -25.47 8.52
CA PHE A 311 -0.47 -25.17 7.09
C PHE A 311 -0.15 -26.42 6.27
N GLU A 312 -1.05 -26.76 5.35
CA GLU A 312 -0.86 -27.82 4.38
C GLU A 312 -0.38 -27.23 3.03
N GLY A 313 0.83 -27.60 2.63
CA GLY A 313 1.39 -27.18 1.35
C GLY A 313 2.92 -27.13 1.36
N GLU A 314 3.46 -26.88 0.18
CA GLU A 314 4.89 -26.66 -0.01
C GLU A 314 5.23 -25.18 0.15
N PHE A 315 6.50 -24.92 0.46
CA PHE A 315 7.08 -23.58 0.54
C PHE A 315 8.12 -23.43 -0.58
N PRO A 316 7.72 -23.01 -1.79
CA PRO A 316 8.64 -22.86 -2.92
C PRO A 316 9.82 -21.96 -2.57
N GLU A 317 10.94 -22.09 -3.27
CA GLU A 317 12.07 -21.18 -3.07
C GLU A 317 11.68 -19.74 -3.44
N LEU A 318 12.15 -18.77 -2.65
CA LEU A 318 11.95 -17.36 -2.94
C LEU A 318 12.91 -16.94 -4.06
N GLU A 319 12.38 -16.34 -5.11
CA GLU A 319 13.20 -15.75 -6.15
C GLU A 319 13.67 -14.35 -5.72
N PRO A 320 14.90 -13.92 -6.05
CA PRO A 320 15.29 -12.52 -5.85
C PRO A 320 14.32 -11.57 -6.56
N LEU A 321 13.87 -10.51 -5.87
CA LEU A 321 12.99 -9.52 -6.49
C LEU A 321 13.76 -8.69 -7.53
N ASP A 322 13.59 -9.02 -8.80
CA ASP A 322 14.05 -8.19 -9.91
C ASP A 322 13.07 -7.04 -10.14
N VAL A 323 13.26 -5.94 -9.39
CA VAL A 323 12.49 -4.70 -9.57
C VAL A 323 12.61 -4.13 -10.97
N GLY A 324 13.75 -4.33 -11.65
CA GLY A 324 13.98 -3.84 -13.00
C GLY A 324 13.07 -4.55 -14.00
N ARG A 325 13.00 -5.89 -13.93
CA ARG A 325 12.04 -6.69 -14.68
C ARG A 325 10.60 -6.32 -14.32
N PHE A 326 10.30 -6.20 -13.03
CA PHE A 326 8.93 -5.93 -12.59
C PHE A 326 8.42 -4.58 -13.07
N VAL A 327 9.24 -3.54 -13.19
CA VAL A 327 8.75 -2.24 -13.69
C VAL A 327 8.63 -2.18 -15.21
N ARG A 328 9.27 -3.06 -16.00
CA ARG A 328 9.26 -2.98 -17.47
C ARG A 328 7.85 -2.92 -18.06
N VAL A 329 7.61 -1.97 -18.95
CA VAL A 329 6.42 -1.93 -19.80
C VAL A 329 6.80 -2.46 -21.16
N PHE A 330 6.20 -3.58 -21.56
CA PHE A 330 6.31 -4.08 -22.92
C PHE A 330 5.44 -3.21 -23.82
N THR A 331 6.09 -2.41 -24.66
CA THR A 331 5.48 -1.76 -25.82
C THR A 331 5.49 -2.78 -26.96
N TRP A 332 4.31 -3.12 -27.45
CA TRP A 332 4.13 -4.01 -28.59
C TRP A 332 4.16 -3.22 -29.89
#